data_AF-A0A9E5LK84-F1
#
_entry.id   AF-A0A9E5LK84-F1
#
_cell.length_a   1.000
_cell.length_b   1.000
_cell.length_c   1.000
_cell.angle_alpha   90.00
_cell.angle_beta   90.00
_cell.angle_gamma   90.00
#
_symmetry.space_group_name_H-M   'P 1'
#
loop_
_entity.id
_entity.type
_entity.pdbx_description
1 polymer ?
#
loop_
_entity_poly.entity_id
_entity_poly.type
_entity_poly.pdbx_seq_one_letter_code
_entity_poly.pdbx_strand_id
1 'polypeptide(L)' 'MGRGRSKAKQTKVARDLKYHSQDIDIDRLAKELHGEVDKNSDEDDFDPFAEGNYIPRK' A
#
# COMPACT_ATOMS: atom_id res chain seq x y z
N MET A 1 -33.47 -17.23 15.17
CA MET A 1 -33.27 -18.04 13.94
C MET A 1 -32.43 -17.36 12.82
N GLY A 2 -31.65 -16.29 13.06
CA GLY A 2 -30.91 -15.59 11.99
C GLY A 2 -29.37 -15.74 11.98
N ARG A 3 -28.76 -16.26 13.04
CA ARG A 3 -27.29 -16.23 13.23
C ARG A 3 -26.50 -17.13 12.28
N GLY A 4 -27.06 -18.27 11.84
CA GLY A 4 -26.37 -19.18 10.93
C GLY A 4 -26.14 -18.57 9.55
N ARG A 5 -27.13 -17.85 9.03
CA ARG A 5 -27.05 -17.17 7.72
C ARG A 5 -26.07 -16.01 7.73
N SER A 6 -26.09 -15.18 8.79
CA SER A 6 -25.13 -14.08 8.91
C SER A 6 -23.70 -14.60 9.07
N LYS A 7 -23.49 -15.65 9.88
CA LYS A 7 -22.18 -16.30 10.04
C LYS A 7 -21.65 -16.88 8.72
N ALA A 8 -22.53 -17.52 7.93
CA ALA A 8 -22.17 -18.03 6.61
C ALA A 8 -21.78 -16.90 5.64
N LYS A 9 -22.53 -15.79 5.63
CA LYS A 9 -22.19 -14.61 4.81
C LYS A 9 -20.84 -14.00 5.21
N GLN A 10 -20.59 -13.83 6.51
CA GLN A 10 -19.33 -13.28 7.01
C GLN A 10 -18.13 -14.18 6.70
N THR A 11 -18.27 -15.49 6.85
CA THR A 11 -17.18 -16.43 6.51
C THR A 11 -16.88 -16.47 5.02
N LYS A 12 -17.89 -16.29 4.15
CA LYS A 12 -17.66 -16.10 2.72
C LYS A 12 -16.85 -14.81 2.47
N VAL A 13 -17.32 -13.68 2.97
CA VAL A 13 -16.64 -12.37 2.83
C VAL A 13 -15.20 -12.42 3.34
N ALA A 14 -14.97 -13.03 4.50
CA ALA A 14 -13.63 -13.15 5.07
C ALA A 14 -12.71 -14.05 4.23
N ARG A 15 -13.24 -15.13 3.64
CA ARG A 15 -12.48 -15.99 2.73
C ARG A 15 -12.11 -15.22 1.47
N ASP A 16 -13.07 -14.51 0.89
CA ASP A 16 -12.86 -13.69 -0.29
C ASP A 16 -11.78 -12.64 0.02
N LEU A 17 -11.87 -11.88 1.13
CA LEU A 17 -10.81 -10.93 1.52
C LEU A 17 -9.43 -11.59 1.75
N LYS A 18 -9.39 -12.77 2.38
CA LYS A 18 -8.12 -13.41 2.74
C LYS A 18 -7.38 -13.99 1.54
N TYR A 19 -8.12 -14.58 0.61
CA TYR A 19 -7.56 -15.32 -0.51
C TYR A 19 -7.77 -14.62 -1.86
N HIS A 20 -8.38 -13.44 -1.89
CA HIS A 20 -8.35 -12.59 -3.05
C HIS A 20 -6.92 -12.07 -3.19
N SER A 21 -6.17 -12.67 -4.12
CA SER A 21 -4.97 -12.08 -4.64
C SER A 21 -5.37 -10.80 -5.35
N GLN A 22 -4.79 -9.68 -4.93
CA GLN A 22 -4.91 -8.44 -5.69
C GLN A 22 -4.21 -8.66 -7.04
N ASP A 23 -4.91 -8.39 -8.13
CA ASP A 23 -4.29 -8.26 -9.44
C ASP A 23 -3.49 -6.94 -9.42
N ILE A 24 -2.22 -7.05 -9.04
CA ILE A 24 -1.29 -5.92 -9.04
C ILE A 24 -0.70 -5.82 -10.45
N ASP A 25 -0.75 -4.63 -11.03
CA ASP A 25 -0.02 -4.31 -12.26
C ASP A 25 1.48 -4.34 -11.97
N ILE A 26 2.11 -5.48 -12.28
CA ILE A 26 3.54 -5.71 -12.04
C ILE A 26 4.40 -4.76 -12.87
N ASP A 27 3.93 -4.36 -14.06
CA ASP A 27 4.66 -3.44 -14.93
C ASP A 27 4.71 -2.02 -14.34
N ARG A 28 3.59 -1.59 -13.75
CA ARG A 28 3.54 -0.33 -13.00
C ARG A 28 4.41 -0.37 -11.74
N LEU A 29 4.35 -1.45 -10.97
CA LEU A 29 5.16 -1.63 -9.76
C LEU A 29 6.67 -1.63 -10.09
N ALA A 30 7.07 -2.30 -11.17
CA ALA A 30 8.44 -2.32 -11.62
C ALA A 30 8.94 -0.90 -11.96
N LYS A 31 8.13 -0.10 -12.67
CA LYS A 31 8.45 1.30 -12.99
C LYS A 31 8.61 2.18 -11.76
N GLU A 32 7.74 2.02 -10.76
CA GLU A 32 7.82 2.72 -9.47
C GLU A 32 9.10 2.34 -8.72
N LEU A 33 9.46 1.05 -8.66
CA LEU A 33 10.66 0.57 -8.00
C LEU A 33 11.95 1.02 -8.71
N HIS A 34 11.96 1.02 -10.04
CA HIS A 34 13.08 1.51 -10.84
C HIS A 34 13.18 3.05 -10.85
N GLY A 35 12.22 3.76 -10.26
CA GLY A 35 12.22 5.22 -10.19
C GLY A 35 12.01 5.89 -11.55
N GLU A 36 11.37 5.20 -12.49
CA GLU A 36 11.04 5.72 -13.83
C GLU A 36 9.77 6.58 -13.83
N VAL A 37 9.04 6.61 -12.71
CA VAL A 37 7.97 7.56 -12.49
C VAL A 37 8.62 8.91 -12.16
N ASP A 38 8.45 9.83 -13.11
CA ASP A 38 9.00 11.17 -13.16
C ASP A 38 9.15 11.83 -11.77
N LYS A 39 10.40 11.96 -11.31
CA LYS A 39 10.81 12.58 -10.04
C LYS A 39 10.66 14.11 -10.09
N ASN A 40 9.47 14.59 -10.45
CA ASN A 40 9.11 16.00 -10.48
C ASN A 40 8.24 16.38 -9.28
N SER A 41 8.41 15.70 -8.15
CA SER A 41 7.84 16.12 -6.87
C SER A 41 8.94 16.76 -6.05
N ASP A 42 8.93 18.10 -5.97
CA ASP A 42 9.68 18.95 -5.02
C ASP A 42 9.41 18.59 -3.52
N GLU A 43 8.82 17.42 -3.24
CA GLU A 43 8.43 16.92 -1.92
C GLU A 43 9.57 16.17 -1.24
N ASP A 44 10.48 15.54 -2.00
CA ASP A 44 11.66 14.83 -1.45
C ASP A 44 12.62 15.81 -0.74
N ASP A 45 12.69 17.06 -1.21
CA ASP A 45 13.53 18.12 -0.63
C ASP A 45 13.02 18.62 0.73
N PHE A 46 11.78 18.28 1.13
CA PHE A 46 11.19 18.67 2.41
C PHE A 46 11.06 17.51 3.41
N ASP A 47 11.65 16.34 3.15
CA ASP A 47 11.70 15.26 4.15
C ASP A 47 12.77 15.56 5.23
N PRO A 48 12.39 15.75 6.51
CA PRO A 48 13.35 15.96 7.61
C PRO A 48 14.27 14.76 7.85
N PHE A 49 13.93 13.59 7.29
CA PHE A 49 14.70 12.36 7.38
C PHE A 49 15.53 12.06 6.12
N ALA A 50 15.45 12.89 5.07
CA ALA A 50 16.34 12.78 3.92
C ALA A 50 17.80 13.02 4.33
N GLU A 51 18.73 12.33 3.66
CA GLU A 51 20.16 12.32 4.02
C GLU A 51 20.80 13.72 4.06
N GLY A 52 20.27 14.70 3.31
CA GLY A 52 20.74 16.09 3.30
C GLY A 52 20.09 17.01 4.34
N ASN A 53 18.96 16.61 4.94
CA ASN A 53 18.10 17.48 5.75
C ASN A 53 17.98 17.05 7.22
N TYR A 54 18.81 16.11 7.68
CA TYR A 54 18.75 15.57 9.03
C TYR A 54 19.09 16.63 10.09
N ILE A 55 18.12 16.92 10.97
CA ILE A 55 18.29 17.82 12.12
C ILE A 55 18.40 16.98 13.40
N PRO A 56 19.58 16.88 14.02
CA PRO A 56 19.74 16.17 15.29
C PRO A 56 18.95 16.86 16.39
N ARG A 57 18.22 16.08 17.19
CA ARG A 57 17.48 16.62 18.34
C ARG A 57 18.47 16.86 19.48
N LYS A 58 18.56 18.10 19.96
CA LYS A 58 19.45 18.54 21.05
C LYS A 58 18.86 18.27 22.42
#